data_AF-A0A7K3ZJA5-F1
#
_entry.id   AF-A0A7K3ZJA5-F1
#
_cell.length_a   1.000
_cell.length_b   1.000
_cell.length_c   1.000
_cell.angle_alpha   90.00
_cell.angle_beta   90.00
_cell.angle_gamma   90.00
#
_symmetry.space_group_name_H-M   'P 1'
#
loop_
_entity.id
_entity.type
_entity.pdbx_description
1 polymer ?
#
loop_
_entity_poly.entity_id
_entity_poly.type
_entity_poly.pdbx_seq_one_letter_code
_entity_poly.pdbx_strand_id
1 'polypeptide(L)' 'VELDVKSDCPNILRMTWIMEPVSPYTEVEAPMNETVIYKWASERLPHAACPVPCAMIKAVEVAGDLGLKRNVTIEIE' A
#
# COMPACT_ATOMS: atom_id res chain seq x y z
N VAL A 1 -3.56 -8.11 -8.63
CA VAL A 1 -4.27 -8.14 -7.33
C VAL A 1 -5.07 -6.88 -7.22
N GLU A 2 -6.36 -7.01 -6.95
CA GLU A 2 -7.22 -5.87 -6.60
C GLU A 2 -7.22 -5.70 -5.08
N LEU A 3 -7.06 -4.46 -4.62
CA LEU A 3 -7.01 -4.13 -3.19
C LEU A 3 -8.35 -3.53 -2.75
N ASP A 4 -8.97 -4.13 -1.73
CA ASP A 4 -10.12 -3.54 -1.02
C ASP A 4 -9.62 -2.77 0.20
N VAL A 5 -9.87 -1.46 0.24
CA VAL A 5 -9.36 -0.55 1.28
C VAL A 5 -10.53 0.07 2.02
N LYS A 6 -10.56 -0.15 3.34
CA LYS A 6 -11.50 0.47 4.28
C LYS A 6 -10.70 1.35 5.24
N SER A 7 -11.01 2.63 5.29
CA SER A 7 -10.29 3.60 6.12
C SER A 7 -11.17 4.76 6.51
N ASP A 8 -11.02 5.24 7.74
CA ASP A 8 -11.64 6.49 8.20
C ASP A 8 -10.83 7.73 7.76
N CYS A 9 -9.64 7.54 7.18
CA CYS A 9 -8.80 8.64 6.71
C CYS A 9 -9.27 9.14 5.33
N PRO A 10 -9.69 10.41 5.19
CA PRO A 10 -10.19 10.95 3.93
C PRO A 10 -9.12 11.05 2.83
N ASN A 11 -7.83 11.10 3.19
CA ASN A 11 -6.74 11.09 2.20
C ASN A 11 -6.55 9.70 1.60
N ILE A 12 -6.70 8.65 2.41
CA ILE A 12 -6.65 7.26 1.94
C ILE A 12 -7.87 6.95 1.07
N LEU A 13 -9.06 7.35 1.49
CA LEU A 13 -10.27 7.18 0.67
C LEU A 13 -10.15 7.89 -0.69
N ARG A 14 -9.55 9.08 -0.73
CA ARG A 14 -9.28 9.76 -2.01
C ARG A 14 -8.22 9.08 -2.86
N MET A 15 -7.23 8.44 -2.23
CA MET A 15 -6.23 7.65 -2.93
C MET A 15 -6.85 6.43 -3.63
N THR A 16 -7.93 5.84 -3.08
CA THR A 16 -8.58 4.69 -3.73
C THR A 16 -9.21 5.02 -5.08
N TRP A 17 -9.47 6.30 -5.37
CA TRP A 17 -10.08 6.73 -6.63
C TRP A 17 -9.14 6.60 -7.84
N ILE A 18 -7.84 6.48 -7.60
CA ILE A 18 -6.81 6.31 -8.64
C ILE A 18 -6.16 4.92 -8.60
N MET A 19 -6.63 4.04 -7.73
CA MET A 19 -6.07 2.70 -7.60
C MET A 19 -6.48 1.82 -8.77
N GLU A 20 -5.51 1.08 -9.28
CA GLU A 20 -5.69 0.08 -10.33
C GLU A 20 -5.24 -1.30 -9.82
N PRO A 21 -5.59 -2.41 -10.49
CA PRO A 21 -5.05 -3.71 -10.16
C PRO A 21 -3.51 -3.71 -10.20
N VAL A 22 -2.87 -4.18 -9.13
CA VAL A 22 -1.40 -4.19 -8.99
C VAL A 22 -0.84 -5.56 -9.32
N SER A 23 0.26 -5.63 -10.08
CA SER A 23 1.02 -6.87 -10.24
C SER A 23 1.97 -7.07 -9.05
N PRO A 24 1.87 -8.18 -8.28
CA PRO A 24 2.74 -8.40 -7.13
C PRO A 24 4.23 -8.43 -7.50
N TYR A 25 4.57 -9.06 -8.62
CA TYR A 25 5.96 -9.16 -9.07
C TYR A 25 6.58 -7.79 -9.34
N THR A 26 5.87 -6.93 -10.07
CA THR A 26 6.38 -5.58 -10.39
C THR A 26 6.51 -4.72 -9.13
N GLU A 27 5.60 -4.91 -8.17
CA GLU A 27 5.59 -4.12 -6.94
C GLU A 27 6.73 -4.50 -5.99
N VAL A 28 7.05 -5.79 -5.90
CA VAL A 28 8.12 -6.31 -5.02
C VAL A 28 9.51 -6.08 -5.61
N GLU A 29 9.66 -6.09 -6.93
CA GLU A 29 10.96 -5.87 -7.60
C GLU A 29 11.34 -4.38 -7.71
N ALA A 30 10.36 -3.47 -7.65
CA ALA A 30 10.62 -2.04 -7.76
C ALA A 30 11.34 -1.48 -6.52
N PRO A 31 12.23 -0.47 -6.68
CA PRO A 31 12.67 0.33 -5.54
C PRO A 31 11.47 0.89 -4.76
N MET A 32 11.56 0.96 -3.44
CA MET A 32 10.42 1.35 -2.58
C MET A 32 9.73 2.64 -3.04
N ASN A 33 10.53 3.67 -3.38
CA ASN A 33 10.05 4.97 -3.84
C ASN A 33 9.50 4.96 -5.28
N GLU A 34 9.58 3.83 -5.99
CA GLU A 34 9.13 3.67 -7.37
C GLU A 34 7.98 2.68 -7.52
N THR A 35 7.59 1.97 -6.46
CA THR A 35 6.38 1.14 -6.41
C THR A 35 5.14 1.95 -6.76
N VAL A 36 4.12 1.32 -7.34
CA VAL A 36 2.90 2.04 -7.76
C VAL A 36 2.12 2.56 -6.54
N ILE A 37 2.12 1.79 -5.45
CA ILE A 37 1.45 2.17 -4.19
C ILE A 37 2.11 3.42 -3.58
N TYR A 38 3.45 3.48 -3.52
CA TYR A 38 4.11 4.68 -3.00
C TYR A 38 4.02 5.88 -3.95
N LYS A 39 3.84 5.67 -5.26
CA LYS A 39 3.52 6.74 -6.22
C LYS A 39 2.13 7.33 -5.97
N TRP A 40 1.10 6.50 -5.84
CA TRP A 40 -0.25 6.95 -5.46
C TRP A 40 -0.26 7.67 -4.11
N ALA A 41 0.48 7.12 -3.14
CA ALA A 41 0.62 7.73 -1.82
C ALA A 41 1.28 9.11 -1.90
N SER A 42 2.35 9.24 -2.69
CA SER A 42 3.04 10.53 -2.88
C SER A 42 2.16 11.57 -3.57
N GLU A 43 1.23 11.16 -4.43
CA GLU A 43 0.28 12.06 -5.08
C GLU A 43 -0.83 12.56 -4.12
N ARG A 44 -1.27 11.73 -3.16
CA ARG A 44 -2.51 11.96 -2.42
C ARG A 44 -2.35 12.19 -0.91
N LEU A 45 -1.27 11.71 -0.32
CA LEU A 45 -1.08 11.76 1.13
C LEU A 45 -0.23 12.97 1.54
N PRO A 46 -0.68 13.75 2.55
CA PRO A 46 0.05 14.93 3.01
C PRO A 46 1.18 14.60 4.00
N HIS A 47 1.37 13.33 4.37
CA HIS A 47 2.31 12.91 5.40
C HIS A 47 3.03 11.62 5.02
N ALA A 48 4.36 11.63 5.12
CA ALA A 48 5.22 10.51 4.70
C ALA A 48 5.07 9.26 5.58
N ALA A 49 4.81 9.44 6.88
CA ALA A 49 4.73 8.35 7.85
C ALA A 49 3.35 7.64 7.87
N CYS A 50 2.55 7.73 6.80
CA CYS A 50 1.28 7.01 6.77
C CYS A 50 1.55 5.50 6.82
N PRO A 51 0.92 4.74 7.74
CA PRO A 51 1.12 3.30 7.81
C PRO A 51 0.39 2.55 6.68
N VAL A 52 -0.60 3.17 6.05
CA VAL A 52 -1.49 2.49 5.09
C VAL A 52 -0.77 2.07 3.80
N PRO A 53 0.07 2.90 3.13
CA PRO A 53 0.85 2.44 1.97
C PRO A 53 1.72 1.22 2.27
N CYS A 54 2.38 1.19 3.44
CA CYS A 54 3.15 0.03 3.89
C CYS A 54 2.25 -1.21 4.03
N ALA A 55 1.08 -1.06 4.66
CA ALA A 55 0.10 -2.15 4.79
C ALA A 55 -0.42 -2.65 3.43
N MET A 56 -0.59 -1.76 2.45
CA MET A 56 -1.01 -2.13 1.09
C MET A 56 0.06 -2.94 0.36
N ILE A 57 1.33 -2.52 0.41
CA ILE A 57 2.46 -3.29 -0.12
C ILE A 57 2.45 -4.69 0.52
N LYS A 58 2.28 -4.74 1.85
CA LYS A 58 2.23 -6.01 2.57
C LYS A 58 1.09 -6.91 2.11
N ALA A 59 -0.08 -6.35 1.86
CA ALA A 59 -1.23 -7.09 1.34
C ALA A 59 -0.94 -7.66 -0.07
N VAL A 60 -0.30 -6.88 -0.93
CA VAL A 60 0.10 -7.32 -2.29
C VAL A 60 1.13 -8.46 -2.23
N GLU A 61 2.16 -8.35 -1.38
CA GLU A 61 3.13 -9.42 -1.16
C GLU A 61 2.46 -10.73 -0.74
N VAL A 62 1.54 -10.66 0.23
CA VAL A 62 0.82 -11.83 0.76
C VAL A 62 -0.11 -12.44 -0.28
N ALA A 63 -0.84 -11.61 -1.02
CA ALA A 63 -1.73 -12.05 -2.10
C ALA A 63 -0.97 -12.69 -3.28
N GLY A 64 0.25 -12.23 -3.54
CA GLY A 64 1.13 -12.77 -4.57
C GLY A 64 1.96 -14.00 -4.16
N ASP A 65 1.88 -14.45 -2.91
CA ASP A 65 2.76 -15.48 -2.34
C ASP A 65 4.26 -15.11 -2.36
N LEU A 66 4.55 -13.80 -2.33
CA LEU A 66 5.90 -13.24 -2.41
C LEU A 66 6.45 -12.73 -1.08
N GLY A 67 5.64 -12.72 -0.02
CA GLY A 67 6.08 -12.29 1.32
C GLY A 67 5.45 -13.07 2.46
N LEU A 68 5.93 -12.81 3.67
CA LEU A 68 5.46 -13.49 4.87
C LEU A 68 3.96 -13.26 5.10
N LYS A 69 3.16 -14.34 5.09
CA LYS A 69 1.71 -14.34 5.35
C LYS A 69 1.40 -14.17 6.84
N ARG A 70 1.70 -12.99 7.38
CA ARG A 70 1.49 -12.64 8.80
C ARG A 70 1.00 -11.20 8.93
N ASN A 71 0.14 -10.98 9.93
CA ASN A 71 -0.32 -9.65 10.32
C ASN A 71 0.85 -8.78 10.82
N VAL A 72 0.75 -7.48 10.58
CA VAL A 72 1.69 -6.46 11.04
C VAL A 72 0.91 -5.44 11.86
N THR A 73 1.48 -5.00 12.98
CA THR A 73 0.92 -3.96 13.86
C THR A 73 1.96 -2.86 14.04
N ILE A 74 1.52 -1.59 13.98
CA ILE A 74 2.34 -0.42 14.30
C ILE A 74 1.73 0.23 15.53
N GLU A 75 2.52 0.38 16.58
CA GLU A 75 2.15 0.99 17.86
C GLU A 75 3.03 2.23 18.10
N ILE A 76 2.48 3.26 18.74
CA ILE A 76 3.17 4.51 19.08
C ILE A 76 3.19 4.64 20.60
N GLU A 77 4.32 5.06 21.17
CA GLU A 77 4.53 5.33 22.60
C GLU A 77 4.44 6.83 22.94
#